data_AF-A0A6A7LWB8-F1
#
_entry.id   AF-A0A6A7LWB8-F1
#
_cell.length_a   1.000
_cell.length_b   1.000
_cell.length_c   1.000
_cell.angle_alpha   90.00
_cell.angle_beta   90.00
_cell.angle_gamma   90.00
#
_symmetry.space_group_name_H-M   'P 1'
#
loop_
_entity.id
_entity.type
_entity.pdbx_description
1 polymer ?
#
loop_
_entity_poly.entity_id
_entity_poly.type
_entity_poly.pdbx_seq_one_letter_code
_entity_poly.pdbx_strand_id
1 'polypeptide(L)' 'MHSELLGLGVLVLIAGLLARGARRLGLPTVPSFMVAGILLGPGTPGPVLIEQ' A
#
# COMPACT_ATOMS: atom_id res chain seq x y z
N MET A 1 19.29 7.30 1.24
CA MET A 1 18.68 8.11 0.16
C MET A 1 18.20 7.27 -1.02
N HIS A 2 18.98 6.31 -1.53
CA HIS A 2 18.51 5.43 -2.62
C HIS A 2 17.35 4.49 -2.19
N SER A 3 17.41 3.97 -0.96
CA SER A 3 16.39 3.13 -0.35
C SER A 3 15.04 3.82 -0.16
N GLU A 4 15.05 5.11 0.18
CA GLU A 4 13.84 5.93 0.38
C GLU A 4 13.01 6.06 -0.91
N LEU A 5 13.69 6.33 -2.03
CA LEU A 5 13.05 6.46 -3.34
C LEU A 5 12.51 5.12 -3.84
N LEU A 6 13.24 4.03 -3.57
CA LEU A 6 12.78 2.66 -3.81
C LEU A 6 11.53 2.34 -2.99
N GLY A 7 11.53 2.68 -1.70
CA GLY A 7 10.37 2.49 -0.81
C GLY A 7 9.14 3.25 -1.30
N LEU A 8 9.30 4.53 -1.67
CA LEU A 8 8.22 5.35 -2.23
C LEU A 8 7.69 4.78 -3.56
N GLY A 9 8.58 4.35 -4.45
CA GLY A 9 8.19 3.74 -5.73
C GLY A 9 7.36 2.46 -5.55
N VAL A 10 7.79 1.57 -4.66
CA VAL A 10 7.05 0.34 -4.32
C VAL A 10 5.70 0.66 -3.70
N LEU A 11 5.64 1.63 -2.79
CA LEU A 11 4.40 2.03 -2.12
C LEU A 11 3.35 2.56 -3.11
N VAL A 12 3.78 3.39 -4.07
CA VAL A 12 2.91 3.93 -5.13
C VAL A 12 2.39 2.83 -6.06
N LEU A 13 3.24 1.85 -6.40
CA LEU A 13 2.83 0.71 -7.23
C LEU A 13 1.77 -0.14 -6.52
N ILE A 14 1.98 -0.48 -5.25
CA ILE A 14 1.04 -1.25 -4.43
C ILE A 14 -0.30 -0.50 -4.31
N ALA A 15 -0.26 0.80 -4.04
CA ALA A 15 -1.44 1.65 -3.98
C ALA A 15 -2.25 1.64 -5.30
N GLY A 16 -1.57 1.77 -6.44
CA GLY A 16 -2.21 1.73 -7.76
C GLY A 16 -2.83 0.38 -8.10
N LEU A 17 -2.18 -0.73 -7.71
CA LEU A 17 -2.69 -2.09 -7.85
C LEU A 17 -3.94 -2.33 -7.01
N LEU A 18 -3.92 -1.90 -5.74
CA LEU A 18 -5.07 -1.97 -4.84
C LEU A 18 -6.25 -1.13 -5.35
N ALA A 19 -6.00 0.09 -5.82
CA ALA A 19 -7.02 0.92 -6.43
C ALA A 19 -7.68 0.24 -7.65
N ARG A 20 -6.88 -0.44 -8.48
CA ARG A 20 -7.38 -1.18 -9.64
C ARG A 20 -8.20 -2.40 -9.24
N GLY A 21 -7.76 -3.15 -8.23
CA GLY A 21 -8.50 -4.28 -7.67
C GLY A 21 -9.83 -3.85 -7.05
N ALA A 22 -9.80 -2.79 -6.23
CA ALA A 22 -10.99 -2.22 -5.61
C ALA A 22 -12.05 -1.78 -6.64
N ARG A 23 -11.61 -1.12 -7.73
CA ARG A 23 -12.53 -0.75 -8.84
C ARG A 23 -13.16 -1.96 -9.52
N ARG A 24 -12.43 -3.08 -9.66
CA ARG A 24 -12.97 -4.31 -10.26
C ARG A 24 -13.98 -5.01 -9.35
N LEU A 25 -13.84 -4.86 -8.04
CA LEU A 25 -14.74 -5.44 -7.04
C LEU A 25 -15.97 -4.56 -6.74
N GLY A 26 -16.08 -3.37 -7.35
CA GLY A 26 -17.17 -2.42 -7.09
C GLY A 26 -17.13 -1.78 -5.70
N LEU A 27 -16.00 -1.93 -4.99
CA LEU A 27 -15.83 -1.41 -3.63
C LEU A 27 -15.50 0.08 -3.67
N PRO A 28 -16.04 0.88 -2.72
CA PRO A 28 -15.69 2.28 -2.61
C PRO A 28 -14.17 2.43 -2.42
N THR A 29 -13.57 3.30 -3.24
CA THR A 29 -12.10 3.47 -3.36
C THR A 29 -11.47 3.98 -2.07
N VAL A 30 -12.20 4.81 -1.32
CA VAL A 30 -11.73 5.44 -0.07
C VAL A 30 -11.54 4.40 1.06
N PRO A 31 -12.53 3.55 1.40
CA PRO A 31 -12.32 2.46 2.37
C PRO A 31 -11.23 1.48 1.96
N SER A 32 -11.11 1.18 0.66
CA SER A 32 -10.07 0.27 0.15
C SER A 32 -8.65 0.82 0.41
N PHE A 33 -8.46 2.13 0.21
CA PHE A 33 -7.21 2.81 0.55
C PHE A 33 -6.96 2.88 2.06
N MET A 34 -8.01 3.08 2.86
CA MET A 34 -7.89 3.05 4.32
C MET A 34 -7.44 1.67 4.82
N VAL A 35 -8.02 0.57 4.31
CA VAL A 35 -7.60 -0.79 4.68
C VAL A 35 -6.14 -1.04 4.30
N ALA A 36 -5.72 -0.61 3.12
CA ALA A 36 -4.33 -0.70 2.70
C ALA A 36 -3.38 0.08 3.61
N GLY A 37 -3.74 1.33 3.95
CA GLY A 37 -2.96 2.17 4.87
C GLY A 37 -2.96 1.64 6.30
N ILE A 38 -4.04 0.98 6.75
CA ILE A 38 -4.11 0.30 8.04
C ILE A 38 -3.22 -0.94 8.03
N LEU A 39 -3.16 -1.72 6.94
CA LEU A 39 -2.33 -2.93 6.86
C LEU A 39 -0.85 -2.61 6.68
N LEU A 40 -0.51 -1.56 5.93
CA LEU A 40 0.87 -1.17 5.60
C LEU A 40 1.39 -0.01 6.47
N GLY A 41 0.59 0.46 7.42
CA GLY A 41 0.91 1.59 8.27
C GLY A 41 1.85 1.24 9.41
N PRO A 42 2.45 2.24 10.07
CA PRO A 42 3.49 2.04 11.09
C PRO A 42 3.02 1.32 12.37
N GLY A 43 1.71 1.15 12.57
CA GLY A 43 1.12 0.43 13.71
C GLY A 43 0.79 -1.04 13.44
N THR A 44 0.90 -1.50 12.19
CA THR A 44 0.79 -2.91 11.80
C THR A 44 2.14 -3.38 11.26
N PRO A 45 2.42 -4.69 11.19
CA PRO A 45 3.59 -5.21 10.51
C PRO A 45 3.41 -4.93 9.00
N GLY A 46 3.65 -3.68 8.60
CA GLY A 46 3.58 -3.22 7.24
C GLY A 46 4.76 -3.74 6.43
N PRO A 47 5.21 -3.02 5.38
CA PRO A 47 6.30 -3.50 4.52
C PRO A 47 7.66 -3.69 5.23
N VAL A 48 7.72 -3.40 6.53
CA VAL A 48 8.79 -3.79 7.48
C VAL A 48 8.90 -5.31 7.67
N LEU A 49 7.95 -6.12 7.20
CA LEU A 49 8.13 -7.58 7.11
C LEU A 49 9.15 -7.98 6.02
N ILE A 50 9.57 -7.02 5.19
CA ILE A 50 10.75 -7.11 4.33
C ILE A 50 11.92 -6.42 5.05
N GLU A 51 12.24 -6.84 6.27
CA GLU A 51 13.58 -6.63 6.81
C GLU A 51 14.48 -7.74 6.25
N GLN A 52 15.49 -7.31 5.49
CA GLN A 52 16.74 -8.03 5.25
C GLN A 52 17.73 -7.61 6.32
#